data_AF-A0A2T2SJ83-F1
#
_entry.id   AF-A0A2T2SJ83-F1
#
_cell.length_a   1.000
_cell.length_b   1.000
_cell.length_c   1.000
_cell.angle_alpha   90.00
_cell.angle_beta   90.00
_cell.angle_gamma   90.00
#
_symmetry.space_group_name_H-M   'P 1'
#
loop_
_entity.id
_entity.type
_entity.pdbx_description
1 polymer ?
#
loop_
_entity_poly.entity_id
_entity_poly.type
_entity_poly.pdbx_seq_one_letter_code
_entity_poly.pdbx_strand_id
1 'polypeptide(L)' 'MERGTIKWFDSEKGYGFIEPQDGSEDVFLHANNIT' A
#
# COMPACT_ATOMS: atom_id res chain seq x y z
N MET A 1 6.00 -2.39 -14.72
CA MET A 1 5.81 -2.83 -13.32
C MET A 1 6.21 -1.66 -12.46
N GLU A 2 5.24 -1.02 -11.82
CA GLU A 2 5.49 0.06 -10.87
C GLU A 2 5.90 -0.58 -9.54
N ARG A 3 6.91 0.01 -8.87
CA ARG A 3 7.46 -0.50 -7.61
C ARG A 3 7.30 0.58 -6.55
N GLY A 4 6.99 0.15 -5.33
CA GLY A 4 6.85 1.03 -4.18
C GLY A 4 6.98 0.24 -2.89
N THR A 5 7.11 0.96 -1.79
CA THR A 5 7.16 0.38 -0.45
C THR A 5 5.86 0.67 0.29
N ILE A 6 5.39 -0.30 1.08
CA ILE A 6 4.25 -0.08 1.97
C ILE A 6 4.67 0.98 2.99
N LYS A 7 4.04 2.15 2.93
CA LYS A 7 4.29 3.25 3.85
C LYS A 7 3.75 2.91 5.23
N TRP A 8 2.54 2.36 5.25
CA TRP A 8 1.92 1.78 6.43
C TRP A 8 0.77 0.87 6.00
N PHE A 9 0.43 -0.08 6.87
CA PHE A 9 -0.66 -1.01 6.65
C PHE A 9 -1.31 -1.41 7.96
N ASP A 10 -2.64 -1.34 8.02
CA ASP A 10 -3.45 -1.80 9.15
C ASP A 10 -4.07 -3.15 8.80
N SER A 11 -3.54 -4.22 9.39
CA SER A 11 -3.99 -5.58 9.13
C SER A 11 -5.33 -5.92 9.75
N GLU A 12 -5.74 -5.21 10.82
CA GLU A 12 -7.07 -5.40 11.41
C GLU A 12 -8.15 -4.80 10.51
N LYS A 13 -7.86 -3.67 9.86
CA LYS A 13 -8.79 -3.02 8.93
C LYS A 13 -8.64 -3.45 7.47
N GLY A 14 -7.52 -4.08 7.09
CA GLY A 14 -7.28 -4.61 5.74
C GLY A 14 -6.91 -3.57 4.69
N TYR A 15 -6.38 -2.41 5.09
CA TYR A 15 -5.99 -1.36 4.14
C TYR A 15 -4.74 -0.59 4.58
N GLY A 16 -4.15 0.14 3.64
CA GLY A 16 -2.98 0.98 3.87
C GLY A 16 -2.62 1.83 2.67
N PHE A 17 -1.39 2.34 2.66
CA PHE A 17 -0.86 3.14 1.55
C PHE A 17 0.53 2.67 1.14
N ILE A 18 0.81 2.80 -0.15
CA ILE A 18 2.10 2.53 -0.78
C ILE A 18 2.69 3.86 -1.20
N GLU A 19 3.97 4.05 -0.91
CA GLU A 19 4.79 5.14 -1.43
C GLU A 19 5.48 4.66 -2.71
N PRO A 20 5.14 5.22 -3.89
CA PRO A 20 5.76 4.83 -5.16
C PRO A 20 7.21 5.31 -5.27
N GLN A 21 8.08 4.50 -5.87
CA GLN A 21 9.51 4.81 -5.97
C GLN A 21 9.79 6.00 -6.90
N ASP A 22 8.90 6.29 -7.85
CA ASP A 22 9.01 7.42 -8.77
C ASP A 22 8.63 8.77 -8.13
N GLY A 23 8.16 8.75 -6.88
CA GLY A 23 7.80 9.95 -6.13
C GLY A 23 6.43 10.53 -6.48
N SER A 24 5.60 9.78 -7.22
CA SER A 24 4.18 10.10 -7.38
C SER A 24 3.44 10.06 -6.04
N GLU A 25 2.17 10.45 -6.09
CA GLU A 25 1.29 10.47 -4.92
C GLU A 25 1.11 9.07 -4.30
N ASP A 26 0.83 9.05 -2.99
CA ASP A 26 0.59 7.82 -2.24
C ASP A 26 -0.60 7.05 -2.86
N VAL A 27 -0.41 5.74 -3.04
CA VAL A 27 -1.42 4.85 -3.63
C VAL A 27 -2.15 4.09 -2.53
N PHE A 28 -3.49 4.15 -2.56
CA PHE A 28 -4.32 3.39 -1.62
C PHE A 28 -4.27 1.89 -1.92
N LEU A 29 -4.06 1.08 -0.88
CA LEU A 29 -4.05 -0.37 -0.93
C LEU A 29 -5.22 -0.92 -0.10
N HIS A 30 -6.05 -1.76 -0.71
CA HIS A 30 -7.07 -2.56 0.00
C HIS A 30 -6.81 -4.04 -0.26
N ALA A 31 -6.62 -4.80 0.82
CA ALA A 31 -6.34 -6.23 0.75
C ALA A 31 -7.55 -7.02 1.26
N ASN A 32 -8.20 -7.77 0.36
CA ASN A 32 -9.37 -8.58 0.69
C ASN A 32 -9.00 -9.86 1.47
N ASN A 33 -7.77 -10.34 1.33
CA ASN A 33 -7.32 -11.53 2.03
C ASN A 33 -5.83 -11.40 2.33
N ILE A 34 -5.51 -11.45 3.62
CA ILE A 34 -4.15 -11.44 4.15
C ILE A 34 -4.05 -12.75 4.92
N THR A 35 -3.33 -13.71 4.37
CA THR A 35 -3.16 -15.05 4.93
C THR A 35 -1.76 -15.51 4.62
#